data_AF-A0A9R0I060-F1
#
_entry.id   AF-A0A9R0I060-F1
#
_cell.length_a   1.000
_cell.length_b   1.000
_cell.length_c   1.000
_cell.angle_alpha   90.00
_cell.angle_beta   90.00
_cell.angle_gamma   90.00
#
_symmetry.space_group_name_H-M   'P 1'
#
loop_
_entity.id
_entity.type
_entity.pdbx_description
1 polymer ?
#
loop_
_entity_poly.entity_id
_entity_poly.type
_entity_poly.pdbx_seq_one_letter_code
_entity_poly.pdbx_strand_id
1 'polypeptide(L)'
;MASSNISLNTTDEVNQDLISNLPPIATEKIMKRLPIRMAARMSVLSTEWKNNWLSLRHLVFDQTFWEVIRDPQPVYIYGAAAEAEKVSRIVSNILLHHNGPLQKFYFFCPLYVKGEYLMKLKLRRFVLNPPPRDFKGFADLRSLELFM
;
A
#
# COMPACT_ATOMS: atom_id res chain seq x y z
N MET A 1 -63.08 -0.49 15.28
CA MET A 1 -61.81 -1.22 15.51
C MET A 1 -60.77 -0.57 14.61
N ALA A 2 -59.76 0.06 15.20
CA ALA A 2 -58.74 0.80 14.47
C ALA A 2 -57.75 -0.17 13.83
N SER A 3 -57.68 -0.17 12.49
CA SER A 3 -56.60 -0.84 11.76
C SER A 3 -55.38 0.06 11.76
N SER A 4 -54.36 -0.35 12.51
CA SER A 4 -53.04 0.28 12.49
C SER A 4 -52.30 -0.13 11.22
N ASN A 5 -52.17 0.79 10.27
CA ASN A 5 -51.25 0.63 9.14
C ASN A 5 -49.84 0.95 9.62
N ILE A 6 -49.06 -0.07 9.96
CA ILE A 6 -47.60 0.06 10.08
C ILE A 6 -47.05 -0.03 8.65
N SER A 7 -46.73 1.11 8.04
CA SER A 7 -45.96 1.09 6.78
C SER A 7 -44.50 0.81 7.13
N LEU A 8 -44.10 -0.45 7.02
CA LEU A 8 -42.69 -0.83 7.00
C LEU A 8 -42.08 -0.32 5.68
N ASN A 9 -41.46 0.86 5.71
CA ASN A 9 -40.59 1.34 4.64
C ASN A 9 -39.34 0.44 4.60
N THR A 10 -39.40 -0.63 3.81
CA THR A 10 -38.40 -1.72 3.83
C THR A 10 -37.39 -1.64 2.68
N THR A 11 -37.27 -0.50 1.99
CA THR A 11 -36.49 -0.38 0.74
C THR A 11 -35.27 0.52 0.80
N ASP A 12 -35.09 1.32 1.85
CA ASP A 12 -33.94 2.26 1.95
C ASP A 12 -32.75 1.71 2.77
N GLU A 13 -32.96 0.68 3.61
CA GLU A 13 -31.89 0.08 4.43
C GLU A 13 -31.02 -0.93 3.68
N VAL A 14 -31.54 -1.56 2.61
CA VAL A 14 -30.86 -2.68 1.93
C VAL A 14 -29.71 -2.22 1.02
N ASN A 15 -29.62 -0.91 0.69
CA ASN A 15 -28.61 -0.36 -0.23
C ASN A 15 -27.68 0.69 0.41
N GLN A 16 -27.60 0.78 1.74
CA GLN A 16 -26.62 1.67 2.35
C GLN A 16 -25.22 1.09 2.17
N ASP A 17 -24.33 1.84 1.50
CA ASP A 17 -22.91 1.48 1.37
C ASP A 17 -22.20 1.65 2.72
N LEU A 18 -22.29 0.61 3.55
CA LEU A 18 -21.72 0.62 4.89
C LEU A 18 -20.19 0.74 4.89
N ILE A 19 -19.53 0.30 3.82
CA ILE A 19 -18.06 0.27 3.73
C ILE A 19 -17.53 1.66 3.36
N SER A 20 -18.16 2.36 2.43
CA SER A 20 -17.77 3.74 2.10
C SER A 20 -18.21 4.77 3.15
N ASN A 21 -19.24 4.47 3.94
CA ASN A 21 -19.75 5.35 5.00
C ASN A 21 -19.03 5.17 6.37
N LEU A 22 -17.95 4.38 6.43
CA LEU A 22 -17.17 4.23 7.66
C LEU A 22 -16.52 5.57 8.07
N PRO A 23 -16.52 5.91 9.37
CA PRO A 23 -15.80 7.07 9.86
C PRO A 23 -14.30 6.98 9.50
N PRO A 24 -13.60 8.10 9.22
CA PRO A 24 -12.20 8.08 8.81
C PRO A 24 -11.27 7.30 9.76
N ILE A 25 -11.54 7.37 11.07
CA ILE A 25 -10.76 6.68 12.08
C ILE A 25 -10.90 5.15 12.02
N ALA A 26 -12.07 4.66 11.57
CA ALA A 26 -12.31 3.24 11.37
C ALA A 26 -11.63 2.77 10.09
N THR A 27 -11.76 3.52 9.00
CA THR A 27 -11.09 3.27 7.72
C THR A 27 -9.57 3.22 7.89
N GLU A 28 -8.96 4.17 8.61
CA GLU A 28 -7.53 4.16 8.92
C GLU A 28 -7.13 2.90 9.71
N LYS A 29 -7.94 2.49 10.70
CA LYS A 29 -7.68 1.28 11.50
C LYS A 29 -7.78 -0.01 10.70
N ILE A 30 -8.67 -0.06 9.70
CA ILE A 30 -8.79 -1.20 8.78
C ILE A 30 -7.57 -1.21 7.85
N MET A 31 -7.31 -0.10 7.15
CA MET A 31 -6.24 0.01 6.17
C MET A 31 -4.86 -0.33 6.76
N LYS A 32 -4.56 0.13 7.99
CA LYS A 32 -3.27 -0.15 8.65
C LYS A 32 -3.07 -1.63 9.06
N ARG A 33 -4.16 -2.42 9.12
CA ARG A 33 -4.13 -3.84 9.50
C ARG A 33 -4.14 -4.75 8.28
N LEU A 34 -4.40 -4.21 7.09
CA LEU A 34 -4.40 -4.97 5.86
C LEU A 34 -2.98 -5.10 5.29
N PRO A 35 -2.64 -6.24 4.67
CA PRO A 35 -1.48 -6.30 3.79
C PRO A 35 -1.57 -5.21 2.73
N ILE A 36 -0.45 -4.58 2.36
CA ILE A 36 -0.39 -3.46 1.38
C ILE A 36 -1.24 -3.77 0.15
N ARG A 37 -1.10 -4.97 -0.41
CA ARG A 37 -1.82 -5.36 -1.63
C ARG A 37 -3.35 -5.36 -1.45
N MET A 38 -3.84 -5.74 -0.28
CA MET A 38 -5.27 -5.69 0.02
C MET A 38 -5.73 -4.25 0.23
N ALA A 39 -4.95 -3.44 0.96
CA ALA A 39 -5.23 -2.00 1.10
C ALA A 39 -5.30 -1.31 -0.28
N ALA A 40 -4.37 -1.63 -1.18
CA ALA A 40 -4.39 -1.14 -2.56
C ALA A 40 -5.63 -1.59 -3.32
N ARG A 41 -6.05 -2.86 -3.19
CA ARG A 41 -7.26 -3.37 -3.84
C ARG A 41 -8.52 -2.64 -3.38
N MET A 42 -8.57 -2.20 -2.13
CA MET A 42 -9.73 -1.43 -1.64
C MET A 42 -9.88 -0.07 -2.31
N SER A 43 -8.84 0.46 -2.99
CA SER A 43 -8.93 1.73 -3.72
C SER A 43 -10.00 1.75 -4.82
N VAL A 44 -10.50 0.58 -5.24
CA VAL A 44 -11.54 0.46 -6.26
C VAL A 44 -12.96 0.63 -5.70
N LEU A 45 -13.13 0.58 -4.37
CA LEU A 45 -14.45 0.64 -3.73
C LEU A 45 -15.05 2.05 -3.82
N SER A 46 -14.25 3.09 -3.64
CA SER A 46 -14.67 4.48 -3.82
C SER A 46 -13.47 5.42 -3.94
N THR A 47 -13.73 6.68 -4.33
CA THR A 47 -12.72 7.75 -4.32
C THR A 47 -12.12 7.95 -2.93
N GLU A 48 -12.92 7.77 -1.88
CA GLU A 48 -12.46 7.91 -0.50
C GLU A 48 -11.48 6.79 -0.13
N TRP A 49 -11.78 5.53 -0.48
CA TRP A 49 -10.84 4.42 -0.29
C TRP A 49 -9.55 4.59 -1.09
N LYS A 50 -9.65 5.15 -2.31
CA LYS A 50 -8.47 5.51 -3.10
C LYS A 50 -7.62 6.56 -2.39
N ASN A 51 -8.22 7.63 -1.88
CA ASN A 51 -7.50 8.67 -1.13
C ASN A 51 -6.84 8.10 0.14
N ASN A 52 -7.54 7.22 0.86
CA ASN A 52 -6.99 6.51 2.03
C ASN A 52 -5.81 5.60 1.66
N TRP A 53 -5.87 4.91 0.52
CA TRP A 53 -4.74 4.12 0.01
C TRP A 53 -3.54 5.01 -0.35
N LEU A 54 -3.76 6.10 -1.09
CA LEU A 54 -2.69 7.01 -1.48
C LEU A 54 -2.06 7.72 -0.27
N SER A 55 -2.81 7.94 0.81
CA SER A 55 -2.32 8.55 2.05
C SER A 55 -1.95 7.55 3.15
N LEU A 56 -1.84 6.25 2.81
CA LEU A 56 -1.58 5.19 3.79
C LEU A 56 -0.26 5.42 4.53
N ARG A 57 -0.35 5.73 5.82
CA ARG A 57 0.79 6.14 6.65
C ARG A 57 1.81 5.02 6.88
N HIS A 58 1.42 3.77 6.69
CA HIS A 58 2.19 2.57 7.00
C HIS A 58 2.40 1.74 5.73
N LEU A 59 3.59 1.83 5.14
CA LEU A 59 3.99 1.01 4.00
C LEU A 59 4.99 -0.06 4.47
N VAL A 60 4.51 -1.29 4.64
CA VAL A 60 5.31 -2.48 5.00
C VAL A 60 5.41 -3.45 3.81
N PHE A 61 6.55 -3.42 3.11
CA PHE A 61 6.92 -4.36 2.05
C PHE A 61 7.72 -5.53 2.65
N ASP A 62 7.04 -6.43 3.36
CA ASP A 62 7.66 -7.60 4.00
C ASP A 62 7.84 -8.79 3.05
N GLN A 63 8.43 -9.88 3.55
CA GLN A 63 8.63 -11.10 2.76
C GLN A 63 7.32 -11.62 2.17
N THR A 64 6.23 -11.62 2.95
CA THR A 64 4.91 -12.10 2.52
C THR A 64 4.34 -11.24 1.39
N PHE A 65 4.54 -9.91 1.41
CA PHE A 65 4.16 -9.04 0.31
C PHE A 65 4.80 -9.47 -1.01
N TRP A 66 6.10 -9.79 -0.98
CA TRP A 66 6.83 -10.22 -2.17
C TRP A 66 6.50 -11.63 -2.62
N GLU A 67 6.24 -12.56 -1.70
CA GLU A 67 5.76 -13.90 -2.02
C GLU A 67 4.44 -13.87 -2.81
N VAL A 68 3.53 -12.95 -2.47
CA VAL A 68 2.24 -12.80 -3.16
C VAL A 68 2.38 -12.13 -4.54
N ILE A 69 3.41 -11.33 -4.75
CA ILE A 69 3.63 -10.55 -6.00
C ILE A 69 4.56 -11.26 -6.97
N ARG A 70 5.37 -12.20 -6.47
CA ARG A 70 6.24 -13.03 -7.29
C ARG A 70 5.41 -13.77 -8.33
N ASP A 71 5.92 -13.83 -9.56
CA ASP A 71 5.31 -14.69 -10.57
C ASP A 71 5.49 -16.16 -10.14
N PRO A 72 4.50 -17.04 -10.35
CA PRO A 72 4.63 -18.46 -10.03
C PRO A 72 5.71 -19.18 -10.85
N GLN A 73 6.17 -18.53 -11.93
CA GLN A 73 7.15 -19.07 -12.85
C GLN A 73 8.56 -19.07 -12.22
N PRO A 74 9.38 -20.10 -12.48
CA PRO A 74 10.68 -20.23 -11.84
C PRO A 74 11.61 -19.05 -12.17
N VAL A 75 12.32 -18.59 -11.13
CA VAL A 75 13.28 -17.46 -11.13
C VAL A 75 14.35 -17.57 -12.23
N TYR A 76 14.58 -18.75 -12.79
CA TYR A 76 15.56 -18.98 -13.85
C TYR A 76 15.15 -18.39 -15.22
N ILE A 77 13.87 -18.02 -15.42
CA ILE A 77 13.38 -17.48 -16.70
C ILE A 77 13.71 -15.98 -16.84
N TYR A 78 13.63 -15.22 -15.74
CA TYR A 78 13.93 -13.79 -15.70
C TYR A 78 15.15 -13.56 -14.81
N GLY A 79 16.25 -13.09 -15.40
CA GLY A 79 17.48 -12.86 -14.65
C GLY A 79 17.29 -11.91 -13.47
N ALA A 80 18.15 -12.02 -12.44
CA ALA A 80 18.04 -11.26 -11.19
C ALA A 80 17.95 -9.72 -11.38
N ALA A 81 18.48 -9.19 -12.48
CA ALA A 81 18.33 -7.78 -12.84
C ALA A 81 16.88 -7.39 -13.21
N ALA A 82 16.14 -8.25 -13.92
CA ALA A 82 14.75 -8.01 -14.29
C ALA A 82 13.84 -8.02 -13.05
N GLU A 83 14.11 -8.92 -12.10
CA GLU A 83 13.42 -8.94 -10.80
C GLU A 83 13.71 -7.68 -9.98
N ALA A 84 14.97 -7.21 -9.98
CA ALA A 84 15.33 -5.95 -9.34
C ALA A 84 14.58 -4.76 -9.94
N GLU A 85 14.45 -4.70 -11.27
CA GLU A 85 13.70 -3.67 -11.97
C GLU A 85 12.20 -3.73 -11.64
N LYS A 86 11.62 -4.93 -11.59
CA LYS A 86 10.21 -5.14 -11.20
C LYS A 86 9.97 -4.63 -9.78
N VAL A 87 10.82 -4.99 -8.82
CA VAL A 87 10.76 -4.51 -7.43
C VAL A 87 10.88 -2.99 -7.39
N SER A 88 11.89 -2.41 -8.04
CA SER A 88 12.12 -0.97 -8.09
C SER A 88 10.91 -0.22 -8.67
N ARG A 89 10.33 -0.73 -9.76
CA ARG A 89 9.14 -0.16 -10.41
C ARG A 89 7.91 -0.16 -9.49
N ILE A 90 7.66 -1.27 -8.78
CA ILE A 90 6.52 -1.39 -7.87
C ILE A 90 6.64 -0.39 -6.71
N VAL A 91 7.80 -0.39 -6.03
CA VAL A 91 8.02 0.51 -4.88
C VAL A 91 7.99 1.96 -5.32
N SER A 92 8.69 2.31 -6.40
CA SER A 92 8.74 3.68 -6.89
C SER A 92 7.36 4.19 -7.30
N ASN A 93 6.52 3.35 -7.92
CA ASN A 93 5.16 3.73 -8.28
C ASN A 93 4.28 3.98 -7.06
N ILE A 94 4.36 3.13 -6.03
CA ILE A 94 3.59 3.32 -4.80
C ILE A 94 4.01 4.62 -4.11
N LEU A 95 5.32 4.85 -4.02
CA LEU A 95 5.86 6.06 -3.38
C LEU A 95 5.58 7.34 -4.19
N LEU A 96 5.63 7.28 -5.52
CA LEU A 96 5.34 8.44 -6.39
C LEU A 96 3.91 8.93 -6.27
N HIS A 97 2.95 8.01 -6.06
CA HIS A 97 1.54 8.36 -5.91
C HIS A 97 1.15 8.57 -4.44
N HIS A 98 2.06 8.34 -3.50
CA HIS A 98 1.79 8.55 -2.09
C HIS A 98 1.54 10.04 -1.81
N ASN A 99 0.47 10.33 -1.08
CA ASN A 99 0.04 11.69 -0.74
C ASN A 99 -0.28 11.77 0.75
N GLY A 100 0.75 11.94 1.57
CA GLY A 100 0.60 12.07 3.01
C GLY A 100 1.90 11.84 3.78
N PRO A 101 1.85 11.96 5.12
CA PRO A 101 2.99 11.63 5.97
C PRO A 101 3.15 10.11 6.11
N LEU A 102 4.38 9.63 5.95
CA LEU A 102 4.74 8.24 6.25
C LEU A 102 5.23 8.11 7.68
N GLN A 103 4.43 7.46 8.52
CA GLN A 103 4.79 7.16 9.91
C GLN A 103 5.61 5.88 10.01
N LYS A 104 5.38 4.92 9.11
CA LYS A 104 6.13 3.66 9.05
C LYS A 104 6.42 3.29 7.60
N PHE A 105 7.70 3.08 7.32
CA PHE A 105 8.18 2.52 6.07
C PHE A 105 9.10 1.34 6.38
N TYR A 106 8.78 0.16 5.85
CA TYR A 106 9.59 -1.05 5.98
C TYR A 106 9.73 -1.69 4.61
N PHE A 107 10.97 -2.05 4.24
CA PHE A 107 11.26 -2.68 2.96
C PHE A 107 12.18 -3.89 3.17
N PHE A 108 11.66 -5.09 2.91
CA PHE A 108 12.42 -6.32 2.81
C PHE A 108 12.90 -6.49 1.37
N CYS A 109 14.21 -6.56 1.16
CA CYS A 109 14.76 -6.89 -0.15
C CYS A 109 14.57 -8.40 -0.39
N PRO A 110 13.84 -8.83 -1.44
CA PRO A 110 13.58 -10.25 -1.64
C PRO A 110 14.86 -11.01 -2.04
N LEU A 111 15.10 -12.20 -1.48
CA LEU A 111 16.33 -12.98 -1.68
C LEU A 111 16.63 -13.37 -3.14
N TYR A 112 15.63 -13.39 -4.01
CA TYR A 112 15.78 -13.65 -5.44
C TYR A 112 16.27 -12.43 -6.23
N VAL A 113 16.25 -11.26 -5.60
CA VAL A 113 16.97 -10.08 -6.04
C VAL A 113 18.28 -10.08 -5.28
N LYS A 114 19.42 -10.37 -5.93
CA LYS A 114 20.68 -10.09 -5.25
C LYS A 114 20.73 -8.59 -4.96
N GLY A 115 21.08 -8.21 -3.73
CA GLY A 115 21.13 -6.80 -3.30
C GLY A 115 22.04 -5.93 -4.19
N GLU A 116 23.03 -6.53 -4.83
CA GLU A 116 23.90 -5.88 -5.84
C GLU A 116 23.18 -5.44 -7.12
N TYR A 117 21.95 -5.91 -7.39
CA TYR A 117 21.15 -5.49 -8.55
C TYR A 117 20.10 -4.44 -8.20
N LEU A 118 19.65 -4.38 -6.94
CA LEU A 118 18.78 -3.30 -6.47
C LEU A 118 19.61 -2.07 -6.08
N MET A 119 20.43 -1.59 -7.02
CA MET A 119 21.41 -0.52 -6.78
C MET A 119 20.77 0.86 -6.65
N LYS A 120 19.53 1.02 -7.12
CA LYS A 120 18.88 2.33 -7.27
C LYS A 120 17.39 2.27 -6.98
N LEU A 121 16.97 3.05 -5.98
CA LEU A 121 15.58 3.39 -5.74
C LEU A 121 15.40 4.88 -6.04
N LYS A 122 14.64 5.21 -7.08
CA LYS A 122 14.45 6.59 -7.53
C LYS A 122 13.18 7.16 -6.92
N LEU A 123 13.34 7.98 -5.88
CA LEU A 123 12.21 8.60 -5.19
C LEU A 123 12.00 10.02 -5.71
N ARG A 124 10.79 10.34 -6.16
CA ARG A 124 10.38 11.70 -6.51
C ARG A 124 9.39 12.19 -5.45
N ARG A 125 9.59 13.40 -4.92
CA ARG A 125 8.70 14.03 -3.93
C ARG A 125 8.52 13.22 -2.62
N PHE A 126 9.56 12.53 -2.18
CA PHE A 126 9.54 11.77 -0.93
C PHE A 126 10.19 12.58 0.20
N VAL A 127 9.42 12.91 1.23
CA VAL A 127 9.89 13.67 2.40
C VAL A 127 9.59 12.87 3.67
N LEU A 128 10.62 12.30 4.29
CA LEU A 128 10.55 11.76 5.65
C LEU A 128 10.84 12.91 6.62
N ASN A 129 9.81 13.63 7.07
CA ASN A 129 9.98 14.71 8.04
C ASN A 129 9.03 14.60 9.24
N PRO A 130 9.56 14.28 10.45
CA PRO A 130 10.89 13.71 10.72
C PRO A 130 10.96 12.21 10.38
N PRO A 131 12.15 11.66 10.09
CA PRO A 131 12.31 10.22 9.92
C PRO A 131 11.96 9.47 11.23
N PRO A 132 11.33 8.27 11.16
CA PRO A 132 11.02 7.46 12.34
C PRO A 132 12.28 7.13 13.16
N ARG A 133 12.16 7.06 14.51
CA ARG A 133 13.31 6.87 15.42
C ARG A 133 14.13 5.61 15.16
N ASP A 134 13.49 4.54 14.67
CA ASP A 134 14.14 3.25 14.33
C ASP A 134 14.35 3.07 12.82
N PHE A 135 14.23 4.16 12.04
CA PHE A 135 14.49 4.12 10.62
C PHE A 135 15.98 3.85 10.39
N LYS A 136 16.33 2.57 10.18
CA LYS A 136 17.69 2.14 9.80
C LYS A 136 18.09 2.56 8.38
N GLY A 137 17.32 3.46 7.75
CA GLY A 137 17.51 3.84 6.36
C GLY A 137 17.35 2.66 5.42
N PHE A 138 18.10 2.73 4.35
CA PHE A 138 18.32 1.62 3.45
C PHE A 138 19.78 1.19 3.62
N ALA A 139 20.08 0.36 4.63
CA ALA A 139 21.45 0.04 5.04
C ALA A 139 22.35 -0.53 3.92
N ASP A 140 21.74 -1.14 2.90
CA ASP A 140 22.43 -1.70 1.73
C ASP A 140 22.23 -0.89 0.43
N LEU A 141 21.52 0.24 0.48
CA LEU A 141 21.22 1.04 -0.70
C LEU A 141 22.41 1.93 -1.04
N ARG A 142 23.11 1.54 -2.11
CA ARG A 142 24.31 2.25 -2.58
C ARG A 142 24.01 3.60 -3.22
N SER A 143 22.77 3.83 -3.69
CA SER A 143 22.36 5.10 -4.28
C SER A 143 20.87 5.39 -4.05
N LEU A 144 20.60 6.54 -3.44
CA LEU A 144 19.28 7.15 -3.31
C LEU A 144 19.29 8.49 -4.06
N GLU A 145 18.67 8.53 -5.24
CA GLU A 145 18.54 9.79 -5.98
C GLU A 145 17.22 10.46 -5.63
N LEU A 146 17.31 11.55 -4.86
CA LEU A 146 16.20 12.43 -4.54
C LEU A 146 16.18 13.58 -5.56
N PHE A 147 15.07 13.70 -6.28
CA PHE A 147 14.82 14.86 -7.13
C PHE A 147 13.84 15.79 -6.40
N MET A 148 14.29 17.02 -6.15
CA MET A 148 13.46 18.12 -5.66
C MET A 148 12.57 18.66 -6.78
#